data_AF-A0A9X1KD09-F1
#
_entry.id   AF-A0A9X1KD09-F1
#
_cell.length_a   1.000
_cell.length_b   1.000
_cell.length_c   1.000
_cell.angle_alpha   90.00
_cell.angle_beta   90.00
_cell.angle_gamma   90.00
#
_symmetry.space_group_name_H-M   'P 1'
#
loop_
_entity.id
_entity.type
_entity.pdbx_description
1 polymer ?
#
loop_
_entity_poly.entity_id
_entity_poly.type
_entity_poly.pdbx_seq_one_letter_code
_entity_poly.pdbx_strand_id
1 'polypeptide(L)'
;MSIFYNAFFIKTQKSTTELKERFCRVDIMPESEWIVCNFGDGFPKGLFEPGDYLTKEISEKFGEVIFICIDSRNDQLDYEHSKQGTLLRKLSWLSDGCQSTWACVEGEREEWEDDIIFTETASLKFLELMRDDLTEDEFSEKRQKISSICQNRNYIIDDIWPYIDATIGISIQKFFGIKIPISL
;
A
#
# COMPACT_ATOMS: atom_id res chain seq x y z
N MET A 1 2.02 -7.39 -17.66
CA MET A 1 2.06 -5.94 -17.91
C MET A 1 2.68 -5.33 -16.67
N SER A 2 3.80 -4.60 -16.79
CA SER A 2 4.43 -3.95 -15.64
C SER A 2 3.77 -2.61 -15.35
N ILE A 3 3.54 -2.31 -14.07
CA ILE A 3 2.91 -1.09 -13.59
C ILE A 3 3.91 -0.37 -12.69
N PHE A 4 4.16 0.90 -12.97
CA PHE A 4 4.94 1.76 -12.09
C PHE A 4 4.32 3.15 -12.04
N TYR A 5 3.96 3.60 -10.84
CA TYR A 5 3.59 4.99 -10.58
C TYR A 5 3.65 5.30 -9.08
N ASN A 6 3.74 6.58 -8.76
CA ASN A 6 3.42 7.13 -7.45
C ASN A 6 2.41 8.28 -7.60
N ALA A 7 1.56 8.48 -6.59
CA ALA A 7 0.64 9.60 -6.55
C ALA A 7 0.17 9.90 -5.14
N PHE A 8 -0.21 11.17 -4.93
CA PHE A 8 -0.98 11.61 -3.76
C PHE A 8 -2.45 11.70 -4.15
N PHE A 9 -3.33 11.17 -3.31
CA PHE A 9 -4.78 11.24 -3.43
C PHE A 9 -5.28 12.09 -2.27
N ILE A 10 -5.90 13.22 -2.57
CA ILE A 10 -6.22 14.24 -1.58
C ILE A 10 -7.72 14.48 -1.57
N LYS A 11 -8.35 14.29 -0.40
CA LYS A 11 -9.74 14.67 -0.13
C LYS A 11 -9.73 15.94 0.71
N THR A 12 -10.16 17.05 0.10
CA THR A 12 -10.03 18.39 0.67
C THR A 12 -11.24 19.28 0.45
N GLN A 13 -11.42 20.27 1.32
CA GLN A 13 -12.34 21.40 1.14
C GLN A 13 -11.60 22.67 0.64
N LYS A 14 -10.28 22.59 0.45
CA LYS A 14 -9.45 23.69 -0.04
C LYS A 14 -9.64 23.90 -1.54
N SER A 15 -9.28 25.09 -2.01
CA SER A 15 -9.38 25.41 -3.43
C SER A 15 -8.35 24.64 -4.25
N THR A 16 -8.68 24.34 -5.51
CA THR A 16 -7.71 23.73 -6.46
C THR A 16 -6.49 24.62 -6.67
N THR A 17 -6.62 25.94 -6.53
CA THR A 17 -5.50 26.88 -6.62
C THR A 17 -4.44 26.60 -5.56
N GLU A 18 -4.85 26.40 -4.30
CA GLU A 18 -3.92 26.05 -3.20
C GLU A 18 -3.22 24.71 -3.43
N LEU A 19 -3.90 23.75 -4.06
CA LEU A 19 -3.27 22.48 -4.45
C LEU A 19 -2.23 22.69 -5.56
N LYS A 20 -2.53 23.50 -6.57
CA LYS A 20 -1.61 23.81 -7.68
C LYS A 20 -0.38 24.61 -7.25
N GLU A 21 -0.45 25.32 -6.13
CA GLU A 21 0.72 25.97 -5.51
C GLU A 21 1.68 24.94 -4.87
N ARG A 22 1.15 23.80 -4.40
CA ARG A 22 1.93 22.76 -3.72
C ARG A 22 2.39 21.64 -4.65
N PHE A 23 1.58 21.30 -5.64
CA PHE A 23 1.76 20.15 -6.53
C PHE A 23 1.91 20.62 -7.98
N CYS A 24 2.89 20.04 -8.68
CA CYS A 24 3.17 20.36 -10.08
C CYS A 24 2.06 19.84 -11.01
N ARG A 25 1.38 18.76 -10.61
CA ARG A 25 0.27 18.15 -11.35
C ARG A 25 -0.91 17.94 -10.40
N VAL A 26 -2.08 18.40 -10.82
CA VAL A 26 -3.35 18.27 -10.07
C VAL A 26 -4.45 17.92 -11.06
N ASP A 27 -4.94 16.69 -10.96
CA ASP A 27 -6.01 16.12 -11.79
C ASP A 27 -7.27 15.92 -10.93
N ILE A 28 -8.35 16.61 -11.30
CA ILE A 28 -9.66 16.47 -10.65
C ILE A 28 -10.45 15.41 -11.40
N MET A 29 -10.92 14.41 -10.68
CA MET A 29 -11.73 13.33 -11.21
C MET A 29 -13.19 13.55 -10.79
N PRO A 30 -14.11 13.97 -11.69
CA PRO A 30 -15.47 14.37 -11.31
C PRO A 30 -16.29 13.27 -10.60
N GLU A 31 -15.95 12.00 -10.82
CA GLU A 31 -16.61 10.83 -10.22
C GLU A 31 -15.93 10.34 -8.93
N SER A 32 -14.95 11.08 -8.40
CA SER A 32 -14.15 10.70 -7.24
C SER A 32 -14.04 11.87 -6.27
N GLU A 33 -14.18 11.58 -4.97
CA GLU A 33 -13.93 12.57 -3.91
C GLU A 33 -12.44 12.86 -3.74
N TRP A 34 -11.57 12.04 -4.35
CA TRP A 34 -10.13 12.18 -4.33
C TRP A 34 -9.63 12.96 -5.54
N ILE A 35 -8.82 13.98 -5.27
CA ILE A 35 -8.04 14.72 -6.25
C ILE A 35 -6.67 14.04 -6.38
N VAL A 36 -6.22 13.79 -7.61
CA VAL A 36 -4.95 13.13 -7.87
C VAL A 36 -3.86 14.17 -8.07
N CYS A 37 -2.80 14.09 -7.27
CA CYS A 37 -1.69 15.04 -7.26
C CYS A 37 -0.36 14.33 -7.53
N ASN A 38 0.48 14.95 -8.36
CA ASN A 38 1.82 14.45 -8.73
C ASN A 38 1.83 12.99 -9.23
N PHE A 39 0.80 12.57 -9.96
CA PHE A 39 0.81 11.27 -10.64
C PHE A 39 1.97 11.19 -11.64
N GLY A 40 2.91 10.28 -11.40
CA GLY A 40 4.10 10.11 -12.22
C GLY A 40 4.89 8.85 -11.91
N ASP A 41 6.05 8.72 -12.54
CA ASP A 41 6.96 7.58 -12.54
C ASP A 41 8.30 7.91 -11.84
N GLY A 42 8.28 8.84 -10.89
CA GLY A 42 9.45 9.16 -10.06
C GLY A 42 9.51 8.34 -8.76
N PHE A 43 10.65 8.33 -8.09
CA PHE A 43 10.76 7.89 -6.70
C PHE A 43 10.84 9.14 -5.80
N PRO A 44 9.80 9.45 -5.00
CA PRO A 44 9.90 10.54 -4.04
C PRO A 44 10.95 10.22 -2.97
N LYS A 45 11.57 11.26 -2.39
CA LYS A 45 12.49 11.10 -1.25
C LYS A 45 11.72 10.64 -0.02
N GLY A 46 12.29 9.73 0.78
CA GLY A 46 11.65 9.18 1.98
C GLY A 46 10.73 7.99 1.70
N LEU A 47 10.67 7.52 0.45
CA LEU A 47 9.95 6.30 0.10
C LEU A 47 10.57 5.10 0.82
N PHE A 48 9.72 4.24 1.38
CA PHE A 48 10.08 3.03 2.12
C PHE A 48 10.84 3.23 3.44
N GLU A 49 11.12 4.47 3.85
CA GLU A 49 11.83 4.76 5.09
C GLU A 49 10.85 4.79 6.28
N PRO A 50 11.05 3.98 7.33
CA PRO A 50 10.25 4.05 8.56
C PRO A 50 10.42 5.40 9.26
N GLY A 51 9.35 5.95 9.81
CA GLY A 51 9.36 7.25 10.51
C GLY A 51 9.40 8.49 9.61
N ASP A 52 9.66 8.36 8.31
CA ASP A 52 9.53 9.43 7.32
C ASP A 52 8.15 9.34 6.63
N TYR A 53 7.34 10.39 6.79
CA TYR A 53 5.93 10.38 6.38
C TYR A 53 5.67 11.38 5.26
N LEU A 54 5.30 10.89 4.08
CA LEU A 54 5.05 11.70 2.89
C LEU A 54 3.71 12.45 2.97
N THR A 55 2.75 11.94 3.76
CA THR A 55 1.37 12.41 3.78
C THR A 55 1.03 13.30 4.96
N LYS A 56 1.76 13.22 6.09
CA LYS A 56 1.39 13.95 7.33
C LYS A 56 1.31 15.46 7.13
N GLU A 57 2.39 16.11 6.68
CA GLU A 57 2.41 17.57 6.46
C GLU A 57 1.33 18.00 5.45
N ILE A 58 1.14 17.21 4.39
CA ILE A 58 0.14 17.49 3.37
C ILE A 58 -1.27 17.39 3.97
N SER A 59 -1.53 16.35 4.76
CA SER A 59 -2.84 16.11 5.39
C SER A 59 -3.18 17.16 6.43
N GLU A 60 -2.19 17.73 7.13
CA GLU A 60 -2.42 18.84 8.05
C GLU A 60 -3.00 20.06 7.33
N LYS A 61 -2.48 20.37 6.14
CA LYS A 61 -2.94 21.52 5.34
C LYS A 61 -4.21 21.23 4.55
N PHE A 62 -4.32 20.04 3.97
CA PHE A 62 -5.33 19.72 2.96
C PHE A 62 -6.41 18.73 3.43
N GLY A 63 -6.32 18.17 4.63
CA GLY A 63 -7.33 17.26 5.17
C GLY A 63 -6.88 15.81 5.14
N GLU A 64 -7.44 15.01 4.24
CA GLU A 64 -7.17 13.57 4.18
C GLU A 64 -6.34 13.26 2.92
N VAL A 65 -5.26 12.48 3.12
CA VAL A 65 -4.26 12.22 2.09
C VAL A 65 -3.86 10.76 2.13
N ILE A 66 -3.95 10.12 0.98
CA ILE A 66 -3.38 8.80 0.73
C ILE A 66 -2.22 8.97 -0.26
N PHE A 67 -1.10 8.33 0.01
CA PHE A 67 -0.01 8.15 -0.93
C PHE A 67 0.08 6.68 -1.30
N ILE A 68 0.22 6.40 -2.59
CA ILE A 68 0.47 5.05 -3.11
C ILE A 68 1.61 5.14 -4.12
N CYS A 69 2.62 4.32 -3.92
CA CYS A 69 3.64 3.98 -4.91
C CYS A 69 3.54 2.49 -5.22
N ILE A 70 3.37 2.14 -6.49
CA ILE A 70 3.39 0.75 -6.98
C ILE A 70 4.57 0.62 -7.94
N ASP A 71 5.46 -0.35 -7.73
CA ASP A 71 6.40 -0.82 -8.74
C ASP A 71 6.30 -2.34 -8.88
N SER A 72 5.48 -2.80 -9.83
CA SER A 72 5.28 -4.22 -10.08
C SER A 72 6.45 -4.89 -10.80
N ARG A 73 7.48 -4.15 -11.22
CA ARG A 73 8.69 -4.72 -11.85
C ARG A 73 9.64 -5.26 -10.79
N ASN A 74 9.67 -4.58 -9.64
CA ASN A 74 10.51 -4.92 -8.50
C ASN A 74 9.70 -5.52 -7.34
N ASP A 75 8.38 -5.71 -7.54
CA ASP A 75 7.45 -6.15 -6.50
C ASP A 75 7.51 -5.28 -5.23
N GLN A 76 7.38 -3.96 -5.41
CA GLN A 76 7.44 -2.99 -4.32
C GLN A 76 6.16 -2.15 -4.21
N LEU A 77 5.74 -1.87 -2.98
CA LEU A 77 4.61 -1.00 -2.65
C LEU A 77 4.99 -0.11 -1.47
N ASP A 78 4.68 1.19 -1.56
CA ASP A 78 4.58 2.04 -0.37
C ASP A 78 3.18 2.63 -0.32
N TYR A 79 2.51 2.43 0.80
CA TYR A 79 1.19 2.96 1.09
C TYR A 79 1.26 3.76 2.37
N GLU A 80 0.73 4.98 2.33
CA GLU A 80 0.62 5.84 3.50
C GLU A 80 -0.73 6.55 3.49
N HIS A 81 -1.38 6.61 4.64
CA HIS A 81 -2.64 7.31 4.82
C HIS A 81 -2.57 8.18 6.06
N SER A 82 -2.81 9.48 5.88
CA SER A 82 -2.89 10.45 6.96
C SER A 82 -4.14 11.31 6.86
N LYS A 83 -4.61 11.78 8.00
CA LYS A 83 -5.73 12.70 8.12
C LYS A 83 -5.42 13.77 9.16
N GLN A 84 -5.54 15.03 8.74
CA GLN A 84 -5.36 16.20 9.61
C GLN A 84 -4.03 16.17 10.38
N GLY A 85 -2.94 15.80 9.70
CA GLY A 85 -1.58 15.73 10.28
C GLY A 85 -1.27 14.43 11.03
N THR A 86 -2.26 13.56 11.23
CA THR A 86 -2.09 12.29 11.94
C THR A 86 -1.93 11.14 10.95
N LEU A 87 -0.88 10.34 11.13
CA LEU A 87 -0.71 9.08 10.39
C LEU A 87 -1.77 8.09 10.89
N LEU A 88 -2.55 7.56 9.96
CA LEU A 88 -3.50 6.48 10.22
C LEU A 88 -2.85 5.13 9.95
N ARG A 89 -2.18 4.99 8.80
CA ARG A 89 -1.57 3.74 8.36
C ARG A 89 -0.36 3.96 7.45
N LYS A 90 0.71 3.19 7.66
CA LYS A 90 1.83 3.04 6.71
C LYS A 90 2.14 1.57 6.49
N LEU A 91 2.31 1.18 5.23
CA LEU A 91 2.68 -0.16 4.81
C LEU A 91 3.72 -0.10 3.69
N SER A 92 4.89 -0.70 3.92
CA SER A 92 5.93 -0.86 2.89
C SER A 92 6.17 -2.33 2.59
N TRP A 93 5.98 -2.72 1.34
CA TRP A 93 6.33 -4.03 0.79
C TRP A 93 7.58 -3.88 -0.08
N LEU A 94 8.64 -4.63 0.24
CA LEU A 94 9.92 -4.54 -0.44
C LEU A 94 10.40 -5.91 -0.88
N SER A 95 11.01 -5.94 -2.07
CA SER A 95 11.83 -7.06 -2.54
C SER A 95 13.31 -6.72 -2.47
N ASP A 96 14.11 -7.66 -1.98
CA ASP A 96 15.58 -7.61 -2.08
C ASP A 96 16.12 -8.27 -3.36
N GLY A 97 15.22 -8.70 -4.26
CA GLY A 97 15.54 -9.44 -5.48
C GLY A 97 15.55 -10.96 -5.31
N CYS A 98 15.48 -11.45 -4.08
CA CYS A 98 15.33 -12.87 -3.75
C CYS A 98 13.95 -13.15 -3.12
N GLN A 99 13.50 -12.27 -2.23
CA GLN A 99 12.29 -12.42 -1.44
C GLN A 99 11.61 -11.07 -1.24
N SER A 100 10.28 -11.06 -1.28
CA SER A 100 9.48 -9.89 -0.93
C SER A 100 8.88 -10.03 0.46
N THR A 101 8.88 -8.95 1.24
CA THR A 101 8.41 -8.93 2.64
C THR A 101 7.81 -7.57 3.01
N TRP A 102 7.06 -7.56 4.11
CA TRP A 102 6.68 -6.32 4.79
C TRP A 102 7.89 -5.74 5.53
N ALA A 103 8.38 -4.58 5.08
CA ALA A 103 9.49 -3.88 5.71
C ALA A 103 9.03 -2.83 6.73
N CYS A 104 7.80 -2.32 6.60
CA CYS A 104 7.24 -1.32 7.50
C CYS A 104 5.74 -1.52 7.64
N VAL A 105 5.27 -1.52 8.89
CA VAL A 105 3.84 -1.56 9.25
C VAL A 105 3.64 -0.66 10.46
N GLU A 106 3.01 0.50 10.25
CA GLU A 106 2.79 1.49 11.31
C GLU A 106 1.33 1.98 11.29
N GLY A 107 0.84 2.46 12.43
CA GLY A 107 -0.54 2.90 12.57
C GLY A 107 -1.55 1.76 12.78
N GLU A 108 -2.83 2.11 12.81
CA GLU A 108 -3.91 1.16 13.03
C GLU A 108 -4.27 0.44 11.74
N ARG A 109 -4.61 -0.85 11.85
CA ARG A 109 -5.08 -1.65 10.72
C ARG A 109 -6.34 -1.02 10.13
N GLU A 110 -6.42 -1.01 8.81
CA GLU A 110 -7.61 -0.58 8.07
C GLU A 110 -8.48 -1.75 7.60
N GLU A 111 -9.77 -1.49 7.40
CA GLU A 111 -10.77 -2.53 7.06
C GLU A 111 -10.43 -3.31 5.79
N TRP A 112 -9.84 -2.65 4.79
CA TRP A 112 -9.48 -3.30 3.53
C TRP A 112 -8.41 -4.38 3.70
N GLU A 113 -7.60 -4.32 4.74
CA GLU A 113 -6.57 -5.32 5.01
C GLU A 113 -7.22 -6.68 5.34
N ASP A 114 -8.40 -6.68 5.96
CA ASP A 114 -9.14 -7.91 6.25
C ASP A 114 -9.69 -8.56 4.96
N ASP A 115 -10.10 -7.75 3.99
CA ASP A 115 -10.66 -8.23 2.72
C ASP A 115 -9.61 -8.66 1.69
N ILE A 116 -8.36 -8.22 1.86
CA ILE A 116 -7.31 -8.41 0.85
C ILE A 116 -6.14 -9.23 1.39
N ILE A 117 -5.65 -8.92 2.59
CA ILE A 117 -4.42 -9.49 3.17
C ILE A 117 -4.77 -10.68 4.05
N PHE A 118 -5.70 -10.51 5.00
CA PHE A 118 -6.03 -11.52 5.99
C PHE A 118 -7.15 -12.46 5.55
N THR A 119 -7.09 -12.91 4.28
CA THR A 119 -8.07 -13.84 3.73
C THR A 119 -7.58 -15.28 3.74
N GLU A 120 -8.52 -16.22 3.86
CA GLU A 120 -8.24 -17.65 3.69
C GLU A 120 -7.67 -17.93 2.30
N THR A 121 -8.19 -17.26 1.26
CA THR A 121 -7.69 -17.40 -0.12
C THR A 121 -6.23 -16.99 -0.27
N ALA A 122 -5.81 -15.85 0.31
CA ALA A 122 -4.41 -15.43 0.27
C ALA A 122 -3.50 -16.41 1.02
N SER A 123 -3.99 -16.94 2.14
CA SER A 123 -3.31 -17.97 2.93
C SER A 123 -3.10 -19.28 2.16
N LEU A 124 -4.14 -19.75 1.47
CA LEU A 124 -4.10 -20.98 0.68
C LEU A 124 -3.17 -20.85 -0.51
N LYS A 125 -3.24 -19.75 -1.27
CA LYS A 125 -2.31 -19.48 -2.38
C LYS A 125 -0.86 -19.47 -1.92
N PHE A 126 -0.59 -18.83 -0.78
CA PHE A 126 0.75 -18.80 -0.23
C PHE A 126 1.25 -20.19 0.20
N LEU A 127 0.38 -21.00 0.82
CA LEU A 127 0.69 -22.40 1.11
C LEU A 127 0.99 -23.21 -0.15
N GLU A 128 0.18 -23.06 -1.19
CA GLU A 128 0.37 -23.78 -2.46
C GLU A 128 1.73 -23.50 -3.08
N LEU A 129 2.19 -22.25 -3.05
CA LEU A 129 3.49 -21.86 -3.60
C LEU A 129 4.67 -22.46 -2.84
N MET A 130 4.57 -22.54 -1.51
CA MET A 130 5.63 -23.06 -0.66
C MET A 130 5.63 -24.60 -0.56
N ARG A 131 4.65 -25.28 -1.19
CA ARG A 131 4.44 -26.71 -0.94
C ARG A 131 5.61 -27.56 -1.43
N ASP A 132 6.15 -27.25 -2.60
CA ASP A 132 7.23 -28.04 -3.20
C ASP A 132 8.61 -27.73 -2.60
N ASP A 133 8.72 -26.60 -1.89
CA ASP A 133 9.97 -26.11 -1.29
C ASP A 133 10.16 -26.57 0.18
N LEU A 134 9.14 -27.16 0.79
CA LEU A 134 9.12 -27.52 2.21
C LEU A 134 8.91 -29.02 2.45
N THR A 135 9.57 -29.56 3.47
CA THR A 135 9.24 -30.90 3.99
C THR A 135 7.84 -30.91 4.64
N GLU A 136 7.28 -32.09 4.90
CA GLU A 136 5.93 -32.19 5.50
C GLU A 136 5.84 -31.52 6.87
N ASP A 137 6.89 -31.66 7.69
CA ASP A 137 6.95 -31.06 9.03
C ASP A 137 7.03 -29.52 8.92
N GLU A 138 7.93 -28.99 8.08
CA GLU A 138 8.07 -27.55 7.84
C GLU A 138 6.79 -26.95 7.24
N PHE A 139 6.13 -27.68 6.34
CA PHE A 139 4.88 -27.25 5.75
C PHE A 139 3.76 -27.18 6.78
N SER A 140 3.68 -28.16 7.68
CA SER A 140 2.72 -28.18 8.78
C SER A 140 2.94 -27.02 9.76
N GLU A 141 4.21 -26.77 10.14
CA GLU A 141 4.59 -25.62 10.98
C GLU A 141 4.26 -24.30 10.31
N LYS A 142 4.62 -24.15 9.02
CA LYS A 142 4.29 -22.96 8.25
C LYS A 142 2.79 -22.77 8.26
N ARG A 143 1.98 -23.78 7.88
CA ARG A 143 0.49 -23.75 7.91
C ARG A 143 -0.10 -23.27 9.23
N GLN A 144 0.42 -23.72 10.36
CA GLN A 144 -0.05 -23.25 11.67
C GLN A 144 0.27 -21.77 11.89
N LYS A 145 1.48 -21.34 11.53
CA LYS A 145 1.91 -19.94 11.59
C LYS A 145 1.04 -19.04 10.71
N ILE A 146 0.78 -19.44 9.46
CA ILE A 146 -0.13 -18.80 8.49
C ILE A 146 -1.50 -18.57 9.14
N SER A 147 -2.09 -19.65 9.65
CA SER A 147 -3.43 -19.62 10.24
C SER A 147 -3.50 -18.70 11.44
N SER A 148 -2.49 -18.73 12.32
CA SER A 148 -2.42 -17.85 13.48
C SER A 148 -2.33 -16.37 13.08
N ILE A 149 -1.52 -16.05 12.07
CA ILE A 149 -1.39 -14.70 11.55
C ILE A 149 -2.73 -14.19 11.04
N CYS A 150 -3.43 -14.95 10.20
CA CYS A 150 -4.70 -14.52 9.63
C CYS A 150 -5.80 -14.39 10.69
N GLN A 151 -5.83 -15.28 11.68
CA GLN A 151 -6.77 -15.18 12.80
C GLN A 151 -6.52 -13.94 13.66
N ASN A 152 -5.24 -13.67 13.96
CA ASN A 152 -4.83 -12.56 14.82
C ASN A 152 -4.69 -11.23 14.07
N ARG A 153 -4.67 -11.27 12.74
CA ARG A 153 -4.54 -10.12 11.83
C ARG A 153 -3.28 -9.31 12.11
N ASN A 154 -2.17 -10.03 12.30
CA ASN A 154 -0.90 -9.46 12.69
C ASN A 154 0.12 -9.58 11.56
N TYR A 155 0.79 -8.48 11.23
CA TYR A 155 1.91 -8.53 10.32
C TYR A 155 3.12 -9.17 11.00
N ILE A 156 3.95 -9.84 10.20
CA ILE A 156 5.30 -10.21 10.58
C ILE A 156 6.25 -9.46 9.65
N ILE A 157 7.03 -8.55 10.24
CA ILE A 157 8.06 -7.78 9.53
C ILE A 157 9.20 -8.73 9.15
N ASP A 158 9.76 -8.54 7.96
CA ASP A 158 10.90 -9.30 7.42
C ASP A 158 10.65 -10.82 7.27
N ASP A 159 9.38 -11.26 7.25
CA ASP A 159 9.01 -12.65 7.03
C ASP A 159 8.07 -12.78 5.81
N ILE A 160 8.05 -13.98 5.24
CA ILE A 160 7.27 -14.30 4.05
C ILE A 160 5.80 -14.48 4.48
N TRP A 161 5.02 -13.39 4.40
CA TRP A 161 3.57 -13.40 4.68
C TRP A 161 2.78 -12.27 3.99
N PRO A 162 1.55 -12.55 3.51
CA PRO A 162 1.12 -13.65 2.64
C PRO A 162 1.46 -13.33 1.17
N TYR A 163 1.11 -14.22 0.22
CA TYR A 163 1.29 -13.98 -1.22
C TYR A 163 0.52 -12.73 -1.64
N ILE A 164 1.25 -11.64 -1.64
CA ILE A 164 0.86 -10.31 -2.07
C ILE A 164 1.94 -9.89 -3.04
N ASP A 165 1.52 -9.20 -4.07
CA ASP A 165 2.43 -8.48 -4.93
C ASP A 165 2.11 -6.97 -4.83
N ALA A 166 2.97 -6.17 -5.43
CA ALA A 166 2.78 -4.72 -5.51
C ALA A 166 1.40 -4.29 -6.07
N THR A 167 0.69 -5.17 -6.78
CA THR A 167 -0.64 -4.85 -7.33
C THR A 167 -1.72 -4.71 -6.27
N ILE A 168 -1.44 -5.04 -5.00
CA ILE A 168 -2.33 -4.71 -3.88
C ILE A 168 -2.65 -3.21 -3.79
N GLY A 169 -1.75 -2.34 -4.26
CA GLY A 169 -2.04 -0.91 -4.34
C GLY A 169 -3.26 -0.60 -5.23
N ILE A 170 -3.55 -1.42 -6.24
CA ILE A 170 -4.76 -1.31 -7.07
C ILE A 170 -6.00 -1.69 -6.25
N SER A 171 -5.90 -2.71 -5.39
CA SER A 171 -7.00 -3.12 -4.51
C SER A 171 -7.29 -2.07 -3.44
N ILE A 172 -6.26 -1.44 -2.88
CA ILE A 172 -6.38 -0.29 -1.96
C ILE A 172 -7.11 0.86 -2.66
N GLN A 173 -6.71 1.21 -3.89
CA GLN A 173 -7.40 2.25 -4.66
C GLN A 173 -8.88 1.95 -4.87
N LYS A 174 -9.21 0.70 -5.20
CA LYS A 174 -10.60 0.27 -5.39
C LYS A 174 -11.41 0.40 -4.10
N PHE A 175 -10.84 0.02 -2.96
CA PHE A 175 -11.48 0.16 -1.65
C PHE A 175 -11.85 1.62 -1.36
N PHE A 176 -10.91 2.54 -1.55
CA PHE A 176 -11.15 3.97 -1.33
C PHE A 176 -11.96 4.67 -2.44
N GLY A 177 -12.37 3.95 -3.48
CA GLY A 177 -13.06 4.53 -4.64
C GLY A 177 -12.19 5.49 -5.45
N ILE A 178 -10.86 5.41 -5.32
CA ILE A 178 -9.91 6.27 -6.02
C ILE A 178 -9.97 5.97 -7.52
N LYS A 179 -10.07 7.04 -8.33
CA LYS A 179 -9.95 6.99 -9.78
C LYS A 179 -8.63 7.63 -10.19
N ILE A 180 -7.90 6.96 -11.09
CA ILE A 180 -6.66 7.49 -11.68
C ILE A 180 -6.92 7.99 -13.10
N PRO A 181 -6.16 8.99 -13.59
CA PRO A 181 -6.25 9.44 -14.97
C PRO A 181 -5.96 8.30 -15.94
N ILE A 182 -6.71 8.20 -17.04
CA ILE A 182 -6.43 7.27 -18.15
C ILE A 182 -5.30 7.88 -18.98
N SER A 183 -4.08 7.89 -18.44
CA SER A 183 -2.89 8.31 -19.18
C SER A 183 -1.63 7.79 -18.51
N LEU A 184 -1.10 6.69 -19.05
CA LEU A 184 0.34 6.41 -19.14
C LEU A 184 0.68 6.29 -20.62
#